data_AF-A0A9Q0P1B9-F1
#
_entry.id   AF-A0A9Q0P1B9-F1
#
_cell.length_a   1.000
_cell.length_b   1.000
_cell.length_c   1.000
_cell.angle_alpha   90.00
_cell.angle_beta   90.00
_cell.angle_gamma   90.00
#
_symmetry.space_group_name_H-M   'P 1'
#
loop_
_entity.id
_entity.type
_entity.pdbx_description
1 polymer ?
#
loop_
_entity_poly.entity_id
_entity_poly.type
_entity_poly.pdbx_seq_one_letter_code
_entity_poly.pdbx_strand_id
1 'polypeptide(L)'
;MSQPQEPHRPFFPFGNPFRMLSPKGSQLSPRLLSLLNTFEEAFAARLQKLNPKDKGGVLSLTWMKLAMESLCETHTAIKTLITELELPVTEWDAKWIDVYLDITVKLLDICIAFSSEISRLSQGHLFLQCALHKLECNTSEKLNAGMFFPG
;
A
#
# COMPACT_ATOMS: atom_id res chain seq x y z
N MET A 1 15.92 -23.65 -30.84
CA MET A 1 15.88 -22.26 -31.33
C MET A 1 15.35 -21.42 -30.19
N SER A 2 16.25 -20.80 -29.43
CA SER A 2 15.96 -20.07 -28.20
C SER A 2 15.36 -18.71 -28.54
N GLN A 3 14.21 -18.40 -27.94
CA GLN A 3 13.53 -17.11 -28.07
C GLN A 3 14.46 -15.99 -27.57
N PRO A 4 14.67 -14.88 -28.33
CA PRO A 4 15.48 -13.77 -27.84
C PRO A 4 14.77 -13.15 -26.64
N GLN A 5 15.50 -12.99 -25.52
CA GLN A 5 15.01 -12.24 -24.36
C GLN A 5 14.68 -10.81 -24.81
N GLU A 6 13.41 -10.41 -24.65
CA GLU A 6 13.00 -9.03 -24.87
C GLU A 6 13.83 -8.09 -23.99
N PRO A 7 14.32 -6.96 -24.53
CA PRO A 7 15.05 -5.98 -23.74
C PRO A 7 14.18 -5.54 -22.57
N HIS A 8 14.71 -5.60 -21.35
CA HIS A 8 14.05 -5.19 -20.11
C HIS A 8 13.33 -3.84 -20.32
N ARG A 9 11.99 -3.89 -20.42
CA ARG A 9 11.17 -2.69 -20.48
C ARG A 9 11.44 -1.88 -19.21
N PRO A 10 11.91 -0.63 -19.29
CA PRO A 10 12.05 0.20 -18.11
C PRO A 10 10.67 0.36 -17.45
N PHE A 11 10.64 0.25 -16.12
CA PHE A 11 9.42 0.34 -15.31
C PHE A 11 8.66 1.67 -15.52
N PHE A 12 9.38 2.69 -15.97
CA PHE A 12 8.86 3.99 -16.37
C PHE A 12 8.97 4.16 -17.89
N PRO A 13 7.87 4.50 -18.60
CA PRO A 13 7.86 4.72 -20.05
C PRO A 13 8.86 5.78 -20.55
N PHE A 14 9.32 6.66 -19.65
CA PHE A 14 10.21 7.79 -19.96
C PHE A 14 11.54 7.77 -19.18
N GLY A 15 11.89 6.65 -18.54
CA GLY A 15 13.11 6.54 -17.74
C GLY A 15 12.97 7.08 -16.30
N ASN A 16 14.07 7.13 -15.55
CA ASN A 16 14.07 7.58 -14.16
C ASN A 16 13.88 9.11 -14.11
N PRO A 17 12.81 9.64 -13.47
CA PRO A 17 12.53 11.09 -13.41
C PRO A 17 13.65 11.90 -12.76
N PHE A 18 14.42 11.30 -11.83
CA PHE A 18 15.56 11.98 -11.20
C PHE A 18 16.73 12.18 -12.16
N ARG A 19 16.89 11.34 -13.19
CA ARG A 19 17.98 11.50 -14.16
C ARG A 19 17.80 12.70 -15.10
N MET A 20 16.60 13.31 -15.15
CA MET A 20 16.30 14.44 -16.04
C MET A 20 16.16 15.79 -15.31
N LEU A 21 16.15 15.82 -13.97
CA LEU A 21 16.45 17.04 -13.19
C LEU A 21 17.88 17.53 -13.43
N SER A 22 18.71 16.65 -13.99
CA SER A 22 19.90 17.03 -14.71
C SER A 22 19.57 17.35 -16.17
N PRO A 23 19.79 18.57 -16.66
CA PRO A 23 19.91 18.81 -18.09
C PRO A 23 21.14 18.04 -18.59
N LYS A 24 20.91 17.14 -19.56
CA LYS A 24 21.90 16.46 -20.43
C LYS A 24 23.37 16.67 -20.01
N GLY A 25 23.82 15.94 -18.99
CA GLY A 25 25.24 15.84 -18.63
C GLY A 25 25.62 16.28 -17.21
N SER A 26 24.72 16.88 -16.42
CA SER A 26 25.02 17.08 -15.00
C SER A 26 24.76 15.81 -14.19
N GLN A 27 25.77 15.25 -13.54
CA GLN A 27 25.49 14.20 -12.55
C GLN A 27 24.51 14.80 -11.52
N LEU A 28 23.46 14.04 -11.15
CA LEU A 28 22.64 14.40 -9.98
C LEU A 28 23.58 14.77 -8.84
N SER A 29 23.24 15.81 -8.07
CA SER A 29 24.13 16.20 -6.97
C SER A 29 24.41 14.98 -6.09
N PRO A 30 25.65 14.78 -5.60
CA PRO A 30 25.98 13.62 -4.77
C PRO A 30 25.02 13.47 -3.57
N ARG A 31 24.53 14.60 -3.05
CA ARG A 31 23.49 14.66 -2.03
C ARG A 31 22.16 14.05 -2.50
N LEU A 32 21.68 14.43 -3.69
CA LEU A 32 20.42 13.91 -4.25
C LEU A 32 20.52 12.41 -4.52
N LEU A 33 21.65 11.97 -5.09
CA LEU A 33 21.92 10.55 -5.34
C LEU A 33 21.95 9.74 -4.05
N SER A 34 22.64 10.24 -3.02
CA SER A 34 22.65 9.61 -1.69
C SER A 34 21.25 9.51 -1.09
N LEU A 35 20.45 10.57 -1.23
CA LEU A 35 19.09 10.62 -0.71
C LEU A 35 18.18 9.58 -1.39
N LEU A 36 18.24 9.52 -2.72
CA LEU A 36 17.47 8.58 -3.52
C LEU A 36 17.87 7.14 -3.26
N ASN A 37 19.17 6.84 -3.23
CA ASN A 37 19.64 5.50 -2.92
C ASN A 37 19.18 5.05 -1.52
N THR A 38 19.26 5.94 -0.53
CA THR A 38 18.79 5.63 0.84
C THR A 38 17.30 5.30 0.85
N PHE A 39 16.49 6.06 0.12
CA PHE A 39 15.06 5.79 -0.01
C PHE A 39 14.79 4.46 -0.74
N GLU A 40 15.44 4.23 -1.89
CA GLU A 40 15.26 3.04 -2.71
C GLU A 40 15.67 1.76 -1.96
N GLU A 41 16.81 1.78 -1.24
CA GLU A 41 17.25 0.67 -0.39
C GLU A 41 16.24 0.35 0.71
N ALA A 42 15.78 1.38 1.43
CA ALA A 42 14.80 1.21 2.50
C ALA A 42 13.46 0.70 1.96
N PHE A 43 13.02 1.20 0.80
CA PHE A 43 11.79 0.77 0.15
C PHE A 43 11.89 -0.67 -0.37
N ALA A 44 13.00 -1.03 -1.02
CA ALA A 44 13.26 -2.39 -1.46
C ALA A 44 13.26 -3.37 -0.28
N ALA A 45 13.90 -3.02 0.84
CA ALA A 45 13.88 -3.82 2.05
C ALA A 45 12.46 -4.00 2.61
N ARG A 46 11.62 -2.97 2.58
CA ARG A 46 10.20 -3.07 2.97
C ARG A 46 9.41 -3.99 2.04
N LEU A 47 9.57 -3.86 0.73
CA LEU A 47 8.91 -4.74 -0.25
C LEU A 47 9.33 -6.20 -0.09
N GLN A 48 10.61 -6.47 0.16
CA GLN A 48 11.09 -7.82 0.43
C GLN A 48 10.43 -8.45 1.66
N LYS A 49 10.16 -7.67 2.71
CA LYS A 49 9.44 -8.13 3.91
C LYS A 49 7.98 -8.47 3.61
N LEU A 50 7.37 -7.84 2.61
CA LEU A 50 6.02 -8.13 2.15
C LEU A 50 5.91 -9.37 1.27
N ASN A 51 7.03 -9.98 0.86
CA ASN A 51 6.95 -11.17 0.06
C ASN A 51 6.32 -12.32 0.89
N PRO A 52 5.15 -12.86 0.49
CA PRO A 52 4.48 -13.90 1.25
C PRO A 52 5.38 -15.12 1.36
N LYS A 53 5.68 -15.54 2.59
CA LYS A 53 6.59 -16.67 2.87
C LYS A 53 5.94 -18.02 2.53
N ASP A 54 4.61 -18.05 2.48
CA ASP A 54 3.85 -19.28 2.26
C ASP A 54 3.34 -19.35 0.82
N LYS A 55 3.47 -20.52 0.19
CA LYS A 55 3.08 -20.77 -1.21
C LYS A 55 1.56 -20.98 -1.36
N GLY A 56 0.84 -21.10 -0.25
CA GLY A 56 -0.59 -21.40 -0.22
C GLY A 56 -1.52 -20.28 -0.71
N GLY A 57 -1.01 -19.10 -1.07
CA GLY A 57 -1.79 -18.00 -1.66
C GLY A 57 -2.77 -17.32 -0.70
N VAL A 58 -2.92 -17.80 0.53
CA VAL A 58 -3.78 -17.19 1.55
C VAL A 58 -2.98 -16.12 2.30
N LEU A 59 -3.33 -14.85 2.09
CA LEU A 59 -2.75 -13.72 2.81
C LEU A 59 -3.33 -13.69 4.24
N SER A 60 -2.47 -13.83 5.25
CA SER A 60 -2.90 -13.82 6.65
C SER A 60 -3.22 -12.41 7.14
N LEU A 61 -4.02 -12.29 8.21
CA LEU A 61 -4.27 -11.00 8.87
C LEU A 61 -2.98 -10.31 9.31
N THR A 62 -1.99 -11.08 9.76
CA THR A 62 -0.66 -10.58 10.12
C THR A 62 0.06 -9.98 8.90
N TRP A 63 -0.05 -10.61 7.74
CA TRP A 63 0.49 -10.07 6.49
C TRP A 63 -0.22 -8.78 6.09
N MET A 64 -1.56 -8.73 6.18
CA MET A 64 -2.33 -7.52 5.88
C MET A 64 -1.94 -6.35 6.78
N LYS A 65 -1.74 -6.61 8.09
CA LYS A 65 -1.23 -5.60 9.03
C LYS A 65 0.15 -5.09 8.61
N LEU A 66 1.07 -6.00 8.29
CA LEU A 66 2.42 -5.65 7.82
C LEU A 66 2.38 -4.84 6.51
N ALA A 67 1.49 -5.18 5.58
CA ALA A 67 1.27 -4.45 4.33
C ALA A 67 0.78 -3.02 4.59
N MET A 68 -0.16 -2.86 5.51
CA MET A 68 -0.67 -1.54 5.89
C MET A 68 0.41 -0.68 6.55
N GLU A 69 1.17 -1.25 7.49
CA GLU A 69 2.30 -0.56 8.14
C GLU A 69 3.35 -0.12 7.09
N SER A 70 3.71 -1.03 6.18
CA SER A 70 4.65 -0.75 5.10
C SER A 70 4.17 0.35 4.14
N LEU A 71 2.87 0.41 3.85
CA LEU A 71 2.26 1.46 3.05
C LEU A 71 2.34 2.82 3.75
N CYS A 72 1.97 2.87 5.04
CA CYS A 72 2.04 4.09 5.85
C CYS A 72 3.48 4.63 6.00
N GLU A 73 4.44 3.74 6.24
CA GLU A 73 5.86 4.07 6.28
C GLU A 73 6.36 4.60 4.93
N THR A 74 5.97 3.95 3.83
CA THR A 74 6.36 4.38 2.48
C THR A 74 5.77 5.75 2.15
N HIS A 75 4.51 5.99 2.48
CA HIS A 75 3.88 7.31 2.30
C HIS A 75 4.63 8.40 3.08
N THR A 76 5.01 8.11 4.33
CA THR A 76 5.78 9.06 5.16
C THR A 76 7.17 9.31 4.55
N ALA A 77 7.86 8.27 4.11
CA ALA A 77 9.17 8.37 3.48
C ALA A 77 9.11 9.16 2.16
N ILE A 78 8.06 8.99 1.34
CA ILE A 78 7.84 9.78 0.12
C ILE A 78 7.61 11.24 0.48
N LYS A 79 6.80 11.54 1.50
CA LYS A 79 6.58 12.92 1.95
C LYS A 79 7.89 13.59 2.36
N THR A 80 8.72 12.90 3.14
CA THR A 80 10.07 13.39 3.51
C THR A 80 10.95 13.59 2.29
N LEU A 81 10.98 12.61 1.38
CA LEU A 81 11.77 12.69 0.16
C LEU A 81 11.35 13.91 -0.70
N ILE A 82 10.06 14.13 -0.91
CA ILE A 82 9.55 15.30 -1.65
C ILE A 82 10.00 16.61 -0.98
N THR A 83 9.92 16.69 0.35
CA THR A 83 10.35 17.90 1.07
C THR A 83 11.85 18.14 0.96
N GLU A 84 12.67 17.10 1.03
CA GLU A 84 14.13 17.20 0.99
C GLU A 84 14.68 17.41 -0.42
N LEU A 85 13.95 16.93 -1.44
CA LEU A 85 14.27 17.17 -2.84
C LEU A 85 13.94 18.61 -3.27
N GLU A 86 13.15 19.35 -2.47
CA GLU A 86 12.69 20.72 -2.76
C GLU A 86 12.18 20.89 -4.20
N LEU A 87 11.62 19.83 -4.78
CA LEU A 87 11.35 19.76 -6.22
C LEU A 87 10.41 20.89 -6.65
N PRO A 88 10.89 21.92 -7.37
CA PRO A 88 10.02 22.97 -7.81
C PRO A 88 9.15 22.40 -8.93
N VAL A 89 7.91 22.07 -8.61
CA VAL A 89 6.89 21.61 -9.59
C VAL A 89 6.76 22.61 -10.75
N THR A 90 7.11 23.88 -10.51
CA THR A 90 7.16 24.96 -11.51
C THR A 90 8.21 24.76 -12.60
N GLU A 91 9.22 23.91 -12.40
CA GLU A 91 10.26 23.60 -13.39
C GLU A 91 9.98 22.31 -14.16
N TRP A 92 8.87 21.62 -13.87
CA TRP A 92 8.54 20.38 -14.54
C TRP A 92 7.96 20.65 -15.93
N ASP A 93 8.35 19.82 -16.91
CA ASP A 93 7.68 19.87 -18.22
C ASP A 93 6.25 19.32 -18.12
N ALA A 94 5.40 19.72 -19.08
CA ALA A 94 3.99 19.32 -19.11
C ALA A 94 3.78 17.79 -19.14
N LYS A 95 4.70 17.05 -19.76
CA LYS A 95 4.61 15.60 -19.91
C LYS A 95 4.89 14.87 -18.60
N TRP A 96 5.81 15.38 -17.77
CA TRP A 96 6.05 14.82 -16.43
C TRP A 96 4.94 15.18 -15.43
N ILE A 97 4.32 16.35 -15.58
CA ILE A 97 3.10 16.69 -14.84
C ILE A 97 2.01 15.67 -15.16
N ASP A 98 1.79 15.36 -16.45
CA ASP A 98 0.81 14.35 -16.86
C ASP A 98 1.14 12.96 -16.29
N VAL A 99 2.41 12.53 -16.34
CA VAL A 99 2.85 11.23 -15.79
C VAL A 99 2.67 11.16 -14.27
N TYR A 100 3.03 12.23 -13.54
CA TYR A 100 2.84 12.30 -12.10
C TYR A 100 1.36 12.22 -11.73
N LEU A 101 0.50 12.94 -12.44
CA LEU A 101 -0.94 12.91 -12.23
C LEU A 101 -1.51 11.51 -12.52
N ASP A 102 -1.12 10.89 -13.64
CA ASP A 102 -1.55 9.52 -14.00
C ASP A 102 -1.16 8.49 -12.93
N ILE A 103 0.09 8.53 -12.42
CA ILE A 103 0.55 7.65 -11.35
C ILE A 103 -0.22 7.92 -10.04
N THR A 104 -0.45 9.19 -9.73
CA THR A 104 -1.16 9.59 -8.51
C THR A 104 -2.61 9.13 -8.53
N VAL A 105 -3.29 9.23 -9.68
CA VAL A 105 -4.66 8.71 -9.87
C VAL A 105 -4.70 7.20 -9.64
N LYS A 106 -3.78 6.45 -10.26
CA LYS A 106 -3.71 4.99 -10.06
C LYS A 106 -3.46 4.61 -8.60
N LEU A 107 -2.61 5.35 -7.89
CA LEU A 107 -2.39 5.14 -6.47
C LEU A 107 -3.66 5.43 -5.65
N LEU A 108 -4.37 6.51 -5.99
CA LEU A 108 -5.62 6.87 -5.34
C LEU A 108 -6.69 5.78 -5.52
N ASP A 109 -6.81 5.21 -6.73
CA ASP A 109 -7.73 4.11 -7.02
C ASP A 109 -7.46 2.88 -6.14
N ILE A 110 -6.18 2.54 -5.95
CA ILE A 110 -5.76 1.46 -5.04
C ILE A 110 -6.16 1.79 -3.60
N CYS A 111 -5.89 3.01 -3.12
CA CYS A 111 -6.28 3.44 -1.78
C CYS A 111 -7.80 3.42 -1.56
N ILE A 112 -8.59 3.76 -2.58
CA ILE A 112 -10.06 3.70 -2.54
C ILE A 112 -10.52 2.24 -2.44
N ALA A 113 -9.97 1.34 -3.26
CA ALA A 113 -10.30 -0.08 -3.22
C ALA A 113 -9.99 -0.69 -1.84
N PHE A 114 -8.80 -0.41 -1.29
CA PHE A 114 -8.43 -0.86 0.06
C PHE A 114 -9.36 -0.31 1.14
N SER A 115 -9.68 0.98 1.09
CA SER A 115 -10.60 1.61 2.04
C SER A 115 -11.98 0.95 2.00
N SER A 116 -12.49 0.66 0.79
CA SER A 116 -13.76 -0.02 0.59
C SER A 116 -13.76 -1.43 1.22
N GLU A 117 -12.69 -2.18 1.02
CA GLU A 117 -12.52 -3.52 1.60
C GLU A 117 -12.44 -3.51 3.13
N ILE A 118 -11.74 -2.54 3.71
CA ILE A 118 -11.70 -2.35 5.16
C ILE A 118 -13.10 -2.02 5.70
N SER A 119 -13.85 -1.13 5.04
CA SER A 119 -15.23 -0.82 5.42
C SER A 119 -16.12 -2.05 5.36
N ARG A 120 -15.99 -2.88 4.31
CA ARG A 120 -16.73 -4.13 4.16
C ARG A 120 -16.42 -5.12 5.29
N LEU A 121 -15.15 -5.28 5.64
CA LEU A 121 -14.72 -6.13 6.78
C LEU A 121 -15.27 -5.62 8.11
N SER A 122 -15.22 -4.31 8.35
CA SER A 122 -15.77 -3.68 9.55
C SER A 122 -17.28 -3.92 9.69
N GLN A 123 -18.02 -3.79 8.59
CA GLN A 123 -19.45 -4.08 8.56
C GLN A 123 -19.74 -5.56 8.86
N GLY A 124 -18.95 -6.47 8.28
CA GLY A 124 -19.04 -7.90 8.58
C GLY A 124 -18.78 -8.22 10.06
N HIS A 125 -17.81 -7.55 10.68
CA HIS A 125 -17.53 -7.69 12.10
C HIS A 125 -18.73 -7.26 12.96
N LEU A 126 -19.38 -6.14 12.62
CA LEU A 126 -20.58 -5.67 13.32
C LEU A 126 -21.72 -6.70 13.24
N PHE A 127 -21.97 -7.27 12.06
CA PHE A 127 -22.99 -8.32 11.90
C PHE A 127 -22.69 -9.56 12.73
N LEU A 128 -21.41 -9.97 12.80
CA LEU A 128 -21.00 -11.11 13.62
C LEU A 128 -21.21 -10.84 15.11
N GLN A 129 -20.87 -9.64 15.59
CA GLN A 129 -21.15 -9.22 16.97
C GLN A 129 -22.66 -9.22 17.26
N CYS A 130 -23.49 -8.70 16.35
CA CYS A 130 -24.94 -8.74 16.50
C CYS A 130 -25.48 -10.18 16.55
N ALA A 131 -24.99 -11.08 15.70
CA ALA A 131 -25.39 -12.48 15.71
C ALA A 131 -24.99 -13.18 17.01
N LEU A 132 -23.76 -12.97 17.49
CA LEU A 132 -23.28 -13.48 18.78
C LEU A 132 -24.15 -13.00 19.94
N HIS A 133 -24.43 -11.69 20.02
CA HIS A 133 -25.31 -11.13 21.05
C HIS A 133 -26.71 -11.75 21.00
N LYS A 134 -27.29 -11.96 19.80
CA LYS A 134 -28.58 -12.65 19.67
C LYS A 134 -28.53 -14.09 20.18
N LEU A 135 -27.46 -14.83 19.88
CA LEU A 135 -27.27 -16.18 20.40
C LEU A 135 -27.15 -16.19 21.93
N GLU A 136 -26.38 -15.27 22.51
CA GLU A 136 -26.22 -15.14 23.96
C GLU A 136 -27.54 -14.80 24.66
N CYS A 137 -28.30 -13.82 24.16
CA CYS A 137 -29.64 -13.49 24.67
C CYS A 137 -30.60 -14.69 24.58
N ASN A 138 -30.66 -15.39 23.45
CA ASN A 138 -31.52 -16.56 23.27
C ASN A 138 -31.14 -17.72 24.23
N THR A 139 -29.87 -17.81 24.62
CA THR A 139 -29.40 -18.83 25.58
C THR A 139 -29.82 -18.47 27.01
N SER A 140 -29.78 -17.18 27.36
CA SER A 140 -30.26 -16.65 28.64
C SER A 140 -31.78 -16.79 28.81
N GLU A 141 -32.56 -16.52 27.75
CA GLU A 141 -34.02 -16.70 27.77
C GLU A 141 -34.42 -18.18 27.97
N LYS A 142 -33.72 -19.12 27.33
CA LYS A 142 -33.96 -20.57 27.53
C LYS A 142 -33.62 -21.03 28.95
N LEU A 143 -32.56 -20.49 29.56
CA LEU A 143 -32.20 -20.78 30.96
C LEU A 143 -33.24 -20.23 31.94
N ASN A 144 -33.77 -19.03 31.71
CA ASN A 144 -34.81 -18.44 32.55
C ASN A 144 -36.18 -19.10 32.38
N ALA A 145 -36.56 -19.53 31.17
CA ALA A 145 -37.80 -20.26 30.92
C ALA A 145 -37.79 -21.69 31.51
N GLY A 146 -36.63 -22.34 31.58
CA GLY A 146 -36.47 -23.65 32.23
C GLY A 146 -36.57 -23.62 33.77
N MET A 147 -36.45 -22.44 34.38
CA MET A 147 -36.57 -22.26 35.84
C MET A 147 -37.99 -21.91 36.31
N PHE A 148 -38.98 -21.78 35.40
CA PHE A 148 -40.35 -21.36 35.72
C PHE A 148 -41.40 -22.49 35.71
N PHE A 149 -40.99 -23.74 35.90
CA PHE A 149 -41.92 -24.85 36.20
C PHE A 149 -41.68 -25.36 37.64
N PRO A 150 -42.48 -24.91 38.63
CA PRO A 150 -42.64 -25.63 39.87
C PRO A 150 -43.82 -26.62 39.75
N GLY A 151 -43.57 -27.89 40.11
CA GLY A 151 -44.61 -28.86 40.43
C GLY A 151 -45.18 -28.63 41.82
#